data_AF-A0A9P4NRG7-F1
#
_entry.id   AF-A0A9P4NRG7-F1
#
_cell.length_a   1.000
_cell.length_b   1.000
_cell.length_c   1.000
_cell.angle_alpha   90.00
_cell.angle_beta   90.00
_cell.angle_gamma   90.00
#
_symmetry.space_group_name_H-M   'P 1'
#
loop_
_entity.id
_entity.type
_entity.pdbx_description
1 polymer ?
#
loop_
_entity_poly.entity_id
_entity_poly.type
_entity_poly.pdbx_seq_one_letter_code
_entity_poly.pdbx_strand_id
1 'polypeptide(L)'
;MKFSTVVYSSVAIISVAASPHGSEYGKAWGEKLSQLQERAARGIDSPEDSFELIGDLETDGATTSVGKQIKRILIGEGDPQSRETYGLLGSLLLPSLGSSACARDTCCVWKYIADEMKATFQANILGTQCNKFARLAIRAGFHDAGTWEKGLDFGGADGSLVLAGEEGRDENNGLQEIIEVHRQWFNKYKQYGVSVADLIQMGANVATVVCPLGPRIRSYVGRIDSSKPSKDGLLPNVFAPADDLIALFERKTIRPHGLTALVGAHTTSAQRFVDRSRALDPQDSTPGVWDVKFYGETLNPNAPAFIFKFPSDIKFSTHPRMADEWQKFAGRGGQDHWNDDFAKEYIRLSLLGVFNINQLTEFWEKIDSHIAFTKNEGYAPFKSAVGEVFDMQASPPLIMHTRFSPTSNLVTALEAPVTEIAFFSLPTTAGEDVRTAVDDTLGPVTEAVETIGKSLGSAMGWLVDDAPPPGNKAGDSIAFHGVFGYATIEDHMEWRKTPRHAEIVKLMEESEQKYGLRGTDSST
;
A
#
# COMPACT_ATOMS: atom_id res chain seq x y z
N MET A 1 18.50 44.65 -4.33
CA MET A 1 17.73 43.70 -5.16
C MET A 1 16.74 42.96 -4.26
N LYS A 2 15.63 42.43 -4.80
CA LYS A 2 14.77 41.46 -4.09
C LYS A 2 15.01 40.10 -4.73
N PHE A 3 15.36 39.09 -3.93
CA PHE A 3 15.33 37.69 -4.39
C PHE A 3 13.91 37.14 -4.14
N SER A 4 13.41 36.40 -5.12
CA SER A 4 12.05 35.83 -5.10
C SER A 4 12.13 34.36 -5.47
N THR A 5 12.68 33.55 -4.56
CA THR A 5 12.66 32.09 -4.68
C THR A 5 11.29 31.59 -4.25
N VAL A 6 10.43 31.25 -5.20
CA VAL A 6 9.07 30.77 -4.94
C VAL A 6 9.03 29.26 -5.19
N VAL A 7 8.80 28.49 -4.12
CA VAL A 7 8.63 27.04 -4.17
C VAL A 7 7.22 26.70 -4.66
N TYR A 8 7.10 25.78 -5.61
CA TYR A 8 5.82 25.11 -5.92
C TYR A 8 5.98 23.60 -6.15
N SER A 9 5.93 22.88 -5.02
CA SER A 9 5.17 21.64 -4.82
C SER A 9 5.12 20.56 -5.92
N SER A 10 5.74 19.41 -5.64
CA SER A 10 5.34 18.08 -6.16
C SER A 10 5.74 17.00 -5.16
N VAL A 11 4.79 16.50 -4.34
CA VAL A 11 5.03 15.51 -3.26
C VAL A 11 3.81 14.61 -3.03
N ALA A 12 3.99 13.28 -3.05
CA ALA A 12 3.15 12.24 -2.39
C ALA A 12 3.72 10.80 -2.61
N ILE A 13 3.68 9.82 -1.69
CA ILE A 13 3.61 9.93 -0.20
C ILE A 13 4.07 8.65 0.60
N ILE A 14 5.02 8.80 1.57
CA ILE A 14 5.11 8.12 2.91
C ILE A 14 5.22 6.55 2.98
N SER A 15 5.87 5.83 3.93
CA SER A 15 6.83 5.98 5.05
C SER A 15 7.10 4.55 5.64
N VAL A 16 7.93 4.19 6.66
CA VAL A 16 8.70 4.85 7.74
C VAL A 16 9.73 3.85 8.36
N ALA A 17 10.82 4.32 8.99
CA ALA A 17 11.56 3.61 10.07
C ALA A 17 12.26 4.63 11.01
N ALA A 18 12.46 4.35 12.32
CA ALA A 18 12.86 5.38 13.31
C ALA A 18 13.48 4.83 14.61
N SER A 19 14.06 5.71 15.46
CA SER A 19 14.08 5.70 16.95
C SER A 19 15.17 6.65 17.52
N PRO A 20 15.21 7.00 18.83
CA PRO A 20 14.15 7.20 19.83
C PRO A 20 14.24 8.61 20.49
N HIS A 21 13.18 9.20 21.06
CA HIS A 21 12.74 8.99 22.46
C HIS A 21 11.51 9.88 22.78
N GLY A 22 10.76 9.55 23.85
CA GLY A 22 10.04 10.57 24.63
C GLY A 22 8.53 10.72 24.45
N SER A 23 7.85 9.93 23.60
CA SER A 23 6.38 9.89 23.51
C SER A 23 5.88 8.54 22.98
N GLU A 24 4.58 8.43 22.67
CA GLU A 24 3.90 7.17 22.31
C GLU A 24 4.54 6.40 21.15
N TYR A 25 5.23 7.09 20.24
CA TYR A 25 6.02 6.47 19.17
C TYR A 25 7.02 5.43 19.68
N GLY A 26 7.60 5.61 20.87
CA GLY A 26 8.50 4.64 21.49
C GLY A 26 7.81 3.33 21.91
N LYS A 27 6.50 3.38 22.21
CA LYS A 27 5.70 2.17 22.44
C LYS A 27 5.38 1.48 21.12
N ALA A 28 4.91 2.23 20.12
CA ALA A 28 4.61 1.68 18.79
C ALA A 28 5.85 1.03 18.15
N TRP A 29 7.05 1.61 18.34
CA TRP A 29 8.30 0.99 17.89
C TRP A 29 8.72 -0.24 18.71
N GLY A 30 8.53 -0.23 20.03
CA GLY A 30 8.74 -1.43 20.86
C GLY A 30 7.77 -2.56 20.52
N GLU A 31 6.50 -2.23 20.28
CA GLU A 31 5.44 -3.18 19.91
C GLU A 31 5.67 -3.72 18.49
N LYS A 32 6.08 -2.89 17.52
CA LYS A 32 6.45 -3.37 16.18
C LYS A 32 7.77 -4.16 16.15
N LEU A 33 8.78 -3.81 16.97
CA LEU A 33 9.95 -4.68 17.15
C LEU A 33 9.56 -6.01 17.80
N SER A 34 8.67 -6.01 18.80
CA SER A 34 8.16 -7.25 19.42
C SER A 34 7.43 -8.11 18.39
N GLN A 35 6.57 -7.53 17.55
CA GLN A 35 5.91 -8.26 16.46
C GLN A 35 6.89 -8.83 15.43
N LEU A 36 7.94 -8.09 15.06
CA LEU A 36 8.98 -8.57 14.14
C LEU A 36 9.87 -9.65 14.78
N GLN A 37 10.20 -9.51 16.07
CA GLN A 37 10.95 -10.49 16.84
C GLN A 37 10.12 -11.76 17.11
N GLU A 38 8.81 -11.62 17.37
CA GLU A 38 7.87 -12.73 17.42
C GLU A 38 7.76 -13.43 16.07
N ARG A 39 7.59 -12.71 14.96
CA ARG A 39 7.54 -13.31 13.62
C ARG A 39 8.85 -14.03 13.28
N ALA A 40 10.00 -13.47 13.65
CA ALA A 40 11.30 -14.15 13.52
C ALA A 40 11.45 -15.37 14.47
N ALA A 41 10.82 -15.35 15.65
CA ALA A 41 10.88 -16.42 16.65
C ALA A 41 9.80 -17.52 16.47
N ARG A 42 8.70 -17.23 15.76
CA ARG A 42 7.68 -18.21 15.33
C ARG A 42 8.25 -19.23 14.33
N GLY A 43 9.38 -18.90 13.70
CA GLY A 43 9.96 -19.68 12.60
C GLY A 43 9.34 -19.31 11.26
N ILE A 44 10.04 -19.61 10.16
CA ILE A 44 9.61 -19.27 8.80
C ILE A 44 8.55 -20.25 8.27
N ASP A 45 8.32 -21.39 8.94
CA ASP A 45 7.34 -22.41 8.55
C ASP A 45 6.46 -22.82 9.75
N SER A 46 5.37 -22.08 10.03
CA SER A 46 4.21 -22.72 10.64
C SER A 46 3.50 -23.55 9.57
N PRO A 47 3.10 -24.81 9.83
CA PRO A 47 2.23 -25.55 8.89
C PRO A 47 0.85 -24.90 8.72
N GLU A 48 0.51 -23.94 9.58
CA GLU A 48 -0.73 -23.18 9.57
C GLU A 48 -0.64 -21.83 8.81
N ASP A 49 0.54 -21.47 8.30
CA ASP A 49 0.77 -20.27 7.48
C ASP A 49 0.72 -20.56 5.96
N SER A 50 0.13 -19.64 5.21
CA SER A 50 -0.09 -19.80 3.77
C SER A 50 1.12 -19.28 2.98
N PHE A 51 2.00 -20.19 2.52
CA PHE A 51 3.20 -19.85 1.71
C PHE A 51 3.25 -20.47 0.32
N GLU A 52 2.26 -21.29 -0.05
CA GLU A 52 2.18 -21.90 -1.39
C GLU A 52 1.91 -20.81 -2.45
N LEU A 53 2.62 -20.89 -3.58
CA LEU A 53 2.45 -20.01 -4.74
C LEU A 53 1.23 -20.44 -5.56
N ILE A 54 0.76 -19.55 -6.43
CA ILE A 54 -0.47 -19.72 -7.22
C ILE A 54 -0.30 -19.14 -8.63
N GLY A 55 -1.10 -19.62 -9.57
CA GLY A 55 -1.13 -19.13 -10.95
C GLY A 55 0.22 -19.32 -11.67
N ASP A 56 0.56 -18.39 -12.56
CA ASP A 56 1.83 -18.37 -13.27
C ASP A 56 3.05 -18.09 -12.37
N LEU A 57 2.86 -17.67 -11.11
CA LEU A 57 3.96 -17.65 -10.13
C LEU A 57 4.35 -19.06 -9.65
N GLU A 58 3.45 -20.05 -9.77
CA GLU A 58 3.74 -21.46 -9.53
C GLU A 58 4.38 -22.12 -10.75
N THR A 59 3.83 -21.91 -11.96
CA THR A 59 4.26 -22.61 -13.18
C THR A 59 5.48 -21.99 -13.87
N ASP A 60 5.49 -20.67 -14.01
CA ASP A 60 6.48 -19.91 -14.80
C ASP A 60 7.46 -19.16 -13.89
N GLY A 61 7.05 -18.95 -12.64
CA GLY A 61 7.79 -18.21 -11.62
C GLY A 61 7.60 -16.70 -11.71
N ALA A 62 8.25 -15.98 -10.78
CA ALA A 62 8.20 -14.54 -10.70
C ALA A 62 9.12 -13.87 -11.75
N THR A 63 8.64 -13.76 -12.99
CA THR A 63 9.41 -13.24 -14.13
C THR A 63 9.48 -11.71 -14.12
N THR A 64 8.39 -11.02 -13.80
CA THR A 64 8.27 -9.54 -13.85
C THR A 64 8.46 -8.86 -12.48
N SER A 65 8.52 -7.53 -12.44
CA SER A 65 8.63 -6.79 -11.18
C SER A 65 7.41 -6.96 -10.28
N VAL A 66 6.21 -6.99 -10.87
CA VAL A 66 4.94 -7.24 -10.15
C VAL A 66 4.88 -8.67 -9.63
N GLY A 67 5.24 -9.68 -10.45
CA GLY A 67 5.27 -11.08 -10.01
C GLY A 67 6.28 -11.31 -8.88
N LYS A 68 7.41 -10.59 -8.87
CA LYS A 68 8.40 -10.63 -7.77
C LYS A 68 7.89 -10.00 -6.48
N GLN A 69 7.14 -8.90 -6.58
CA GLN A 69 6.51 -8.26 -5.42
C GLN A 69 5.39 -9.14 -4.84
N ILE A 70 4.47 -9.62 -5.69
CA ILE A 70 3.38 -10.51 -5.28
C ILE A 70 3.94 -11.80 -4.68
N LYS A 71 4.93 -12.43 -5.32
CA LYS A 71 5.62 -13.61 -4.75
C LYS A 71 6.11 -13.33 -3.33
N ARG A 72 6.80 -12.21 -3.10
CA ARG A 72 7.29 -11.85 -1.75
C ARG A 72 6.16 -11.69 -0.74
N ILE A 73 5.03 -11.07 -1.12
CA ILE A 73 3.86 -10.96 -0.24
C ILE A 73 3.27 -12.34 0.08
N LEU A 74 3.09 -13.20 -0.92
CA LEU A 74 2.55 -14.55 -0.76
C LEU A 74 3.40 -15.46 0.13
N ILE A 75 4.70 -15.19 0.27
CA ILE A 75 5.64 -15.93 1.15
C ILE A 75 6.02 -15.15 2.43
N GLY A 76 5.33 -14.05 2.76
CA GLY A 76 5.57 -13.26 3.98
C GLY A 76 6.81 -12.34 3.97
N GLU A 77 7.54 -12.26 2.85
CA GLU A 77 8.73 -11.41 2.65
C GLU A 77 8.40 -9.99 2.14
N GLY A 78 7.13 -9.64 1.92
CA GLY A 78 6.70 -8.38 1.33
C GLY A 78 5.60 -7.68 2.12
N ASP A 79 5.59 -6.34 2.07
CA ASP A 79 4.54 -5.51 2.69
C ASP A 79 3.23 -5.64 1.88
N PRO A 80 2.14 -6.20 2.43
CA PRO A 80 0.87 -6.34 1.72
C PRO A 80 0.06 -5.04 1.65
N GLN A 81 0.53 -3.97 2.28
CA GLN A 81 -0.16 -2.68 2.34
C GLN A 81 0.57 -1.61 1.54
N SER A 82 -0.18 -0.60 1.06
CA SER A 82 0.36 0.59 0.41
C SER A 82 -0.10 1.86 1.13
N ARG A 83 0.83 2.80 1.30
CA ARG A 83 0.59 4.11 1.92
C ARG A 83 0.38 5.21 0.87
N GLU A 84 0.64 4.89 -0.41
CA GLU A 84 0.54 5.81 -1.53
C GLU A 84 -0.90 6.31 -1.74
N THR A 85 -1.02 7.59 -2.12
CA THR A 85 -2.32 8.23 -2.35
C THR A 85 -2.20 9.30 -3.43
N TYR A 86 -3.30 9.54 -4.16
CA TYR A 86 -3.49 10.80 -4.89
C TYR A 86 -3.61 11.92 -3.86
N GLY A 87 -2.47 12.52 -3.50
CA GLY A 87 -2.40 13.68 -2.62
C GLY A 87 -3.25 14.85 -3.13
N LEU A 88 -3.37 15.92 -2.34
CA LEU A 88 -4.28 17.03 -2.65
C LEU A 88 -4.09 17.59 -4.08
N LEU A 89 -2.84 17.76 -4.50
CA LEU A 89 -2.49 18.21 -5.85
C LEU A 89 -2.73 17.12 -6.92
N GLY A 90 -2.42 15.86 -6.64
CA GLY A 90 -2.71 14.75 -7.57
C GLY A 90 -4.21 14.55 -7.82
N SER A 91 -5.05 14.79 -6.81
CA SER A 91 -6.51 14.81 -6.97
C SER A 91 -7.03 16.06 -7.68
N LEU A 92 -6.33 17.20 -7.60
CA LEU A 92 -6.68 18.46 -8.28
C LEU A 92 -6.25 18.47 -9.75
N LEU A 93 -5.13 17.80 -10.07
CA LEU A 93 -4.51 17.71 -11.39
C LEU A 93 -4.83 16.39 -12.11
N LEU A 94 -5.73 15.57 -11.55
CA LEU A 94 -6.14 14.29 -12.13
C LEU A 94 -6.62 14.50 -13.58
N PRO A 95 -5.99 13.86 -14.59
CA PRO A 95 -6.37 14.04 -15.99
C PRO A 95 -7.83 13.66 -16.23
N SER A 96 -8.55 14.44 -17.04
CA SER A 96 -9.98 14.19 -17.27
C SER A 96 -10.22 12.80 -17.86
N LEU A 97 -11.21 12.08 -17.32
CA LEU A 97 -11.57 10.73 -17.77
C LEU A 97 -11.83 10.70 -19.29
N GLY A 98 -11.16 9.77 -19.98
CA GLY A 98 -11.20 9.66 -21.45
C GLY A 98 -10.26 10.59 -22.22
N SER A 99 -9.49 11.45 -21.55
CA SER A 99 -8.40 12.21 -22.20
C SER A 99 -7.21 11.31 -22.57
N SER A 100 -6.41 11.74 -23.54
CA SER A 100 -5.14 11.07 -23.89
C SER A 100 -4.07 11.16 -22.80
N ALA A 101 -4.25 11.98 -21.77
CA ALA A 101 -3.45 11.95 -20.55
C ALA A 101 -3.94 10.83 -19.60
N CYS A 102 -5.25 10.77 -19.31
CA CYS A 102 -5.84 9.71 -18.50
C CYS A 102 -5.65 8.31 -19.12
N ALA A 103 -5.65 8.19 -20.45
CA ALA A 103 -5.38 6.93 -21.15
C ALA A 103 -3.89 6.49 -21.15
N ARG A 104 -2.97 7.33 -20.63
CA ARG A 104 -1.56 6.99 -20.42
C ARG A 104 -1.20 6.78 -18.94
N ASP A 105 -1.99 7.32 -18.02
CA ASP A 105 -1.92 6.99 -16.59
C ASP A 105 -2.82 5.78 -16.30
N THR A 106 -2.20 4.62 -16.06
CA THR A 106 -2.90 3.37 -15.70
C THR A 106 -3.71 3.49 -14.40
N CYS A 107 -3.40 4.45 -13.54
CA CYS A 107 -4.10 4.70 -12.28
C CYS A 107 -5.29 5.67 -12.45
N CYS A 108 -5.29 6.54 -13.46
CA CYS A 108 -6.29 7.62 -13.62
C CYS A 108 -7.74 7.10 -13.68
N VAL A 109 -8.01 6.14 -14.56
CA VAL A 109 -9.34 5.53 -14.71
C VAL A 109 -9.79 4.90 -13.38
N TRP A 110 -8.87 4.22 -12.71
CA TRP A 110 -9.13 3.54 -11.44
C TRP A 110 -9.29 4.48 -10.25
N LYS A 111 -8.74 5.70 -10.29
CA LYS A 111 -9.04 6.77 -9.32
C LYS A 111 -10.50 7.19 -9.40
N TYR A 112 -11.02 7.42 -10.61
CA TYR A 112 -12.45 7.74 -10.80
C TYR A 112 -13.37 6.60 -10.33
N ILE A 113 -12.97 5.34 -10.56
CA ILE A 113 -13.68 4.16 -10.04
C ILE A 113 -13.64 4.12 -8.51
N ALA A 114 -12.46 4.27 -7.89
CA ALA A 114 -12.28 4.20 -6.44
C ALA A 114 -13.00 5.34 -5.69
N ASP A 115 -13.05 6.55 -6.27
CA ASP A 115 -13.83 7.67 -5.72
C ASP A 115 -15.35 7.39 -5.75
N GLU A 116 -15.86 6.78 -6.83
CA GLU A 116 -17.28 6.40 -6.94
C GLU A 116 -17.65 5.21 -6.06
N MET A 117 -16.76 4.20 -5.96
CA MET A 117 -16.87 3.11 -4.99
C MET A 117 -16.91 3.66 -3.56
N LYS A 118 -15.99 4.56 -3.20
CA LYS A 118 -15.99 5.25 -1.91
C LYS A 118 -17.31 5.98 -1.63
N ALA A 119 -17.80 6.77 -2.59
CA ALA A 119 -19.08 7.46 -2.46
C ALA A 119 -20.26 6.48 -2.31
N THR A 120 -20.19 5.31 -2.94
CA THR A 120 -21.18 4.22 -2.83
C THR A 120 -21.11 3.48 -1.49
N PHE A 121 -19.94 3.43 -0.85
CA PHE A 121 -19.66 2.62 0.35
C PHE A 121 -19.72 3.38 1.68
N GLN A 122 -19.54 4.71 1.70
CA GLN A 122 -19.63 5.50 2.94
C GLN A 122 -21.06 5.53 3.49
N ALA A 123 -21.24 5.40 4.81
CA ALA A 123 -22.55 5.56 5.45
C ALA A 123 -22.90 7.03 5.78
N ASN A 124 -21.88 7.90 5.87
CA ASN A 124 -22.03 9.33 6.14
C ASN A 124 -20.82 10.12 5.61
N ILE A 125 -20.99 11.44 5.48
CA ILE A 125 -19.95 12.36 4.96
C ILE A 125 -18.68 12.43 5.84
N LEU A 126 -18.80 12.13 7.14
CA LEU A 126 -17.65 12.10 8.06
C LEU A 126 -16.81 10.82 7.91
N GLY A 127 -17.27 9.84 7.12
CA GLY A 127 -16.58 8.57 6.91
C GLY A 127 -16.49 7.69 8.16
N THR A 128 -17.28 7.94 9.21
CA THR A 128 -17.15 7.23 10.50
C THR A 128 -17.73 5.82 10.51
N GLN A 129 -18.45 5.43 9.45
CA GLN A 129 -18.93 4.07 9.23
C GLN A 129 -19.05 3.78 7.72
N CYS A 130 -18.89 2.52 7.33
CA CYS A 130 -19.26 2.00 6.01
C CYS A 130 -20.68 1.43 5.99
N ASN A 131 -21.30 1.40 4.80
CA ASN A 131 -22.70 1.05 4.60
C ASN A 131 -22.88 -0.40 4.09
N LYS A 132 -24.14 -0.81 3.80
CA LYS A 132 -24.44 -2.17 3.33
C LYS A 132 -23.70 -2.58 2.05
N PHE A 133 -23.43 -1.66 1.13
CA PHE A 133 -22.76 -1.98 -0.13
C PHE A 133 -21.28 -2.25 0.06
N ALA A 134 -20.63 -1.62 1.05
CA ALA A 134 -19.26 -1.95 1.44
C ALA A 134 -19.18 -3.41 1.90
N ARG A 135 -20.01 -3.79 2.88
CA ARG A 135 -20.12 -5.16 3.41
C ARG A 135 -20.39 -6.20 2.30
N LEU A 136 -21.27 -5.86 1.37
CA LEU A 136 -21.60 -6.73 0.25
C LEU A 136 -20.48 -6.79 -0.81
N ALA A 137 -19.68 -5.74 -0.98
CA ALA A 137 -18.52 -5.76 -1.88
C ALA A 137 -17.37 -6.61 -1.33
N ILE A 138 -17.10 -6.53 -0.03
CA ILE A 138 -16.17 -7.43 0.69
C ILE A 138 -16.63 -8.89 0.51
N ARG A 139 -17.92 -9.18 0.72
CA ARG A 139 -18.48 -10.51 0.46
C ARG A 139 -18.40 -10.91 -1.02
N ALA A 140 -18.67 -10.02 -1.96
CA ALA A 140 -18.57 -10.31 -3.40
C ALA A 140 -17.12 -10.65 -3.82
N GLY A 141 -16.13 -9.93 -3.29
CA GLY A 141 -14.71 -10.23 -3.45
C GLY A 141 -14.36 -11.67 -3.09
N PHE A 142 -14.86 -12.15 -1.95
CA PHE A 142 -14.74 -13.55 -1.53
C PHE A 142 -15.61 -14.52 -2.35
N HIS A 143 -16.84 -14.17 -2.71
CA HIS A 143 -17.75 -15.07 -3.45
C HIS A 143 -17.38 -15.27 -4.92
N ASP A 144 -16.59 -14.37 -5.51
CA ASP A 144 -15.92 -14.57 -6.81
C ASP A 144 -14.68 -15.44 -6.58
N ALA A 145 -13.66 -14.88 -5.90
CA ALA A 145 -12.37 -15.52 -5.61
C ALA A 145 -12.42 -16.91 -4.96
N GLY A 146 -13.39 -17.15 -4.08
CA GLY A 146 -13.57 -18.39 -3.35
C GLY A 146 -14.02 -19.57 -4.21
N THR A 147 -14.36 -19.36 -5.49
CA THR A 147 -14.89 -20.40 -6.38
C THR A 147 -13.82 -21.17 -7.19
N TRP A 148 -12.54 -21.05 -6.81
CA TRP A 148 -11.43 -21.85 -7.34
C TRP A 148 -10.98 -22.94 -6.35
N GLU A 149 -10.27 -23.96 -6.84
CA GLU A 149 -9.42 -24.87 -6.04
C GLU A 149 -8.31 -25.47 -6.92
N LYS A 150 -7.22 -25.95 -6.32
CA LYS A 150 -6.06 -26.51 -7.04
C LYS A 150 -6.48 -27.63 -8.01
N GLY A 151 -5.98 -27.52 -9.25
CA GLY A 151 -6.31 -28.41 -10.36
C GLY A 151 -7.45 -27.93 -11.26
N LEU A 152 -8.05 -26.75 -11.01
CA LEU A 152 -8.97 -26.10 -11.93
C LEU A 152 -8.29 -25.04 -12.79
N ASP A 153 -8.70 -24.95 -14.07
CA ASP A 153 -8.27 -23.97 -15.07
C ASP A 153 -9.24 -22.76 -15.20
N PHE A 154 -10.13 -22.56 -14.22
CA PHE A 154 -11.22 -21.58 -14.25
C PHE A 154 -11.85 -21.35 -12.87
N GLY A 155 -12.65 -20.29 -12.76
CA GLY A 155 -13.26 -19.86 -11.50
C GLY A 155 -12.24 -19.18 -10.59
N GLY A 156 -12.72 -18.52 -9.54
CA GLY A 156 -11.91 -17.67 -8.68
C GLY A 156 -12.09 -16.21 -9.01
N ALA A 157 -11.02 -15.41 -8.95
CA ALA A 157 -11.07 -13.98 -9.22
C ALA A 157 -11.09 -13.72 -10.75
N ASP A 158 -12.12 -14.23 -11.42
CA ASP A 158 -12.32 -14.17 -12.88
C ASP A 158 -13.61 -13.43 -13.28
N GLY A 159 -14.36 -12.87 -12.31
CA GLY A 159 -15.58 -12.11 -12.56
C GLY A 159 -16.81 -12.95 -12.88
N SER A 160 -16.71 -14.29 -12.85
CA SER A 160 -17.82 -15.22 -13.15
C SER A 160 -19.03 -14.98 -12.25
N LEU A 161 -18.85 -14.52 -11.00
CA LEU A 161 -19.93 -14.15 -10.08
C LEU A 161 -20.98 -13.21 -10.71
N VAL A 162 -20.51 -12.32 -11.59
CA VAL A 162 -21.34 -11.34 -12.32
C VAL A 162 -21.53 -11.77 -13.78
N LEU A 163 -20.49 -12.26 -14.44
CA LEU A 163 -20.49 -12.53 -15.88
C LEU A 163 -21.19 -13.83 -16.28
N ALA A 164 -21.18 -14.84 -15.41
CA ALA A 164 -21.76 -16.16 -15.68
C ALA A 164 -23.17 -16.37 -15.10
N GLY A 165 -23.73 -15.36 -14.40
CA GLY A 165 -25.10 -15.39 -13.86
C GLY A 165 -25.22 -16.09 -12.50
N GLU A 166 -24.14 -16.16 -11.73
CA GLU A 166 -24.09 -16.94 -10.49
C GLU A 166 -24.90 -16.33 -9.33
N GLU A 167 -25.47 -15.14 -9.49
CA GLU A 167 -26.41 -14.58 -8.51
C GLU A 167 -27.69 -15.42 -8.32
N GLY A 168 -27.93 -16.41 -9.18
CA GLY A 168 -29.00 -17.40 -9.03
C GLY A 168 -28.67 -18.58 -8.09
N ARG A 169 -27.42 -18.72 -7.64
CA ARG A 169 -26.99 -19.79 -6.71
C ARG A 169 -27.40 -19.50 -5.27
N ASP A 170 -27.75 -20.55 -4.51
CA ASP A 170 -28.28 -20.40 -3.15
C ASP A 170 -27.24 -19.84 -2.15
N GLU A 171 -25.98 -20.19 -2.33
CA GLU A 171 -24.83 -19.64 -1.59
C GLU A 171 -24.61 -18.15 -1.88
N ASN A 172 -25.05 -17.65 -3.04
CA ASN A 172 -24.93 -16.25 -3.47
C ASN A 172 -26.16 -15.40 -3.09
N ASN A 173 -27.15 -15.97 -2.37
CA ASN A 173 -28.29 -15.22 -1.83
C ASN A 173 -27.85 -13.96 -1.07
N GLY A 174 -28.40 -12.80 -1.47
CA GLY A 174 -28.08 -11.49 -0.92
C GLY A 174 -26.98 -10.71 -1.63
N LEU A 175 -26.33 -11.25 -2.67
CA LEU A 175 -25.35 -10.51 -3.48
C LEU A 175 -25.95 -9.79 -4.69
N GLN A 176 -27.22 -10.06 -5.02
CA GLN A 176 -27.91 -9.49 -6.20
C GLN A 176 -27.81 -7.95 -6.25
N GLU A 177 -27.96 -7.28 -5.10
CA GLU A 177 -27.88 -5.82 -4.98
C GLU A 177 -26.49 -5.24 -5.30
N ILE A 178 -25.40 -5.95 -4.96
CA ILE A 178 -24.04 -5.48 -5.21
C ILE A 178 -23.53 -5.95 -6.58
N ILE A 179 -24.01 -7.09 -7.07
CA ILE A 179 -23.74 -7.58 -8.43
C ILE A 179 -24.30 -6.59 -9.47
N GLU A 180 -25.50 -6.06 -9.25
CA GLU A 180 -26.05 -4.99 -10.11
C GLU A 180 -25.22 -3.70 -10.06
N VAL A 181 -24.67 -3.31 -8.90
CA VAL A 181 -23.75 -2.16 -8.81
C VAL A 181 -22.46 -2.41 -9.61
N HIS A 182 -21.90 -3.64 -9.58
CA HIS A 182 -20.76 -4.00 -10.43
C HIS A 182 -21.12 -4.00 -11.93
N ARG A 183 -22.33 -4.45 -12.30
CA ARG A 183 -22.85 -4.31 -13.69
C ARG A 183 -22.93 -2.84 -14.11
N GLN A 184 -23.31 -1.94 -13.21
CA GLN A 184 -23.38 -0.49 -13.50
C GLN A 184 -21.98 0.13 -13.67
N TRP A 185 -21.03 -0.15 -12.77
CA TRP A 185 -19.64 0.30 -12.93
C TRP A 185 -19.01 -0.25 -14.21
N PHE A 186 -19.18 -1.55 -14.50
CA PHE A 186 -18.67 -2.13 -15.75
C PHE A 186 -19.27 -1.45 -16.98
N ASN A 187 -20.59 -1.24 -17.02
CA ASN A 187 -21.22 -0.54 -18.14
C ASN A 187 -20.70 0.90 -18.33
N LYS A 188 -20.29 1.58 -17.26
CA LYS A 188 -19.69 2.93 -17.28
C LYS A 188 -18.22 2.95 -17.72
N TYR A 189 -17.40 1.99 -17.24
CA TYR A 189 -15.94 2.03 -17.37
C TYR A 189 -15.31 1.02 -18.35
N LYS A 190 -16.04 0.00 -18.85
CA LYS A 190 -15.51 -1.00 -19.81
C LYS A 190 -14.85 -0.43 -21.05
N GLN A 191 -15.27 0.76 -21.49
CA GLN A 191 -14.67 1.51 -22.61
C GLN A 191 -13.19 1.92 -22.37
N TYR A 192 -12.70 1.81 -21.13
CA TYR A 192 -11.33 2.12 -20.73
C TYR A 192 -10.49 0.86 -20.44
N GLY A 193 -10.93 -0.33 -20.88
CA GLY A 193 -10.20 -1.59 -20.68
C GLY A 193 -10.34 -2.21 -19.28
N VAL A 194 -11.37 -1.82 -18.54
CA VAL A 194 -11.67 -2.30 -17.18
C VAL A 194 -12.43 -3.63 -17.23
N SER A 195 -11.92 -4.65 -16.54
CA SER A 195 -12.57 -5.96 -16.37
C SER A 195 -13.60 -5.96 -15.22
N VAL A 196 -14.52 -6.91 -15.22
CA VAL A 196 -15.46 -7.14 -14.10
C VAL A 196 -14.74 -7.78 -12.92
N ALA A 197 -13.82 -8.71 -13.18
CA ALA A 197 -12.97 -9.34 -12.15
C ALA A 197 -12.21 -8.30 -11.33
N ASP A 198 -11.58 -7.31 -11.99
CA ASP A 198 -10.88 -6.22 -11.32
C ASP A 198 -11.82 -5.27 -10.58
N LEU A 199 -13.03 -5.02 -11.10
CA LEU A 199 -14.03 -4.20 -10.40
C LEU A 199 -14.48 -4.84 -9.09
N ILE A 200 -14.65 -6.18 -9.06
CA ILE A 200 -15.03 -6.91 -7.85
C ILE A 200 -13.92 -6.84 -6.79
N GLN A 201 -12.67 -7.12 -7.18
CA GLN A 201 -11.55 -7.15 -6.24
C GLN A 201 -11.14 -5.73 -5.77
N MET A 202 -11.21 -4.73 -6.66
CA MET A 202 -11.09 -3.32 -6.27
C MET A 202 -12.24 -2.89 -5.34
N GLY A 203 -13.48 -3.32 -5.63
CA GLY A 203 -14.65 -3.04 -4.80
C GLY A 203 -14.48 -3.53 -3.37
N ALA A 204 -13.96 -4.74 -3.17
CA ALA A 204 -13.63 -5.26 -1.85
C ALA A 204 -12.53 -4.44 -1.15
N ASN A 205 -11.40 -4.17 -1.82
CA ASN A 205 -10.29 -3.40 -1.23
C ASN A 205 -10.69 -1.96 -0.86
N VAL A 206 -11.46 -1.27 -1.70
CA VAL A 206 -11.97 0.08 -1.39
C VAL A 206 -13.00 0.02 -0.27
N ALA A 207 -13.86 -1.01 -0.22
CA ALA A 207 -14.79 -1.19 0.89
C ALA A 207 -14.07 -1.40 2.23
N THR A 208 -13.01 -2.22 2.27
CA THR A 208 -12.16 -2.39 3.46
C THR A 208 -11.55 -1.06 3.92
N VAL A 209 -11.04 -0.22 3.02
CA VAL A 209 -10.49 1.12 3.38
C VAL A 209 -11.58 2.12 3.80
N VAL A 210 -12.82 1.94 3.35
CA VAL A 210 -13.97 2.81 3.68
C VAL A 210 -14.63 2.43 5.01
N CYS A 211 -14.52 1.17 5.43
CA CYS A 211 -14.80 0.75 6.79
C CYS A 211 -13.64 1.20 7.71
N PRO A 212 -13.84 2.11 8.68
CA PRO A 212 -12.71 2.71 9.41
C PRO A 212 -11.86 1.67 10.15
N LEU A 213 -10.58 1.99 10.30
CA LEU A 213 -9.50 1.10 10.77
C LEU A 213 -9.01 0.04 9.76
N GLY A 214 -9.62 -0.09 8.57
CA GLY A 214 -9.23 -1.10 7.59
C GLY A 214 -7.89 -0.84 6.88
N PRO A 215 -7.13 -1.91 6.53
CA PRO A 215 -5.85 -1.81 5.86
C PRO A 215 -5.96 -1.29 4.42
N ARG A 216 -4.91 -0.60 3.95
CA ARG A 216 -4.77 -0.19 2.54
C ARG A 216 -4.10 -1.30 1.73
N ILE A 217 -4.86 -2.35 1.43
CA ILE A 217 -4.39 -3.55 0.73
C ILE A 217 -3.87 -3.19 -0.67
N ARG A 218 -2.68 -3.71 -1.03
CA ARG A 218 -2.14 -3.55 -2.39
C ARG A 218 -3.11 -4.12 -3.41
N SER A 219 -3.38 -3.33 -4.44
CA SER A 219 -4.43 -3.59 -5.42
C SER A 219 -3.79 -3.75 -6.79
N TYR A 220 -4.07 -4.90 -7.41
CA TYR A 220 -3.55 -5.31 -8.71
C TYR A 220 -4.70 -5.40 -9.71
N VAL A 221 -4.48 -5.04 -10.97
CA VAL A 221 -5.48 -5.12 -12.06
C VAL A 221 -4.88 -5.62 -13.38
N GLY A 222 -5.74 -5.99 -14.32
CA GLY A 222 -5.39 -6.71 -15.54
C GLY A 222 -5.87 -8.17 -15.53
N ARG A 223 -6.83 -8.53 -14.67
CA ARG A 223 -7.44 -9.87 -14.68
C ARG A 223 -8.20 -10.11 -15.98
N ILE A 224 -8.26 -11.37 -16.39
CA ILE A 224 -9.00 -11.81 -17.58
C ILE A 224 -10.42 -12.20 -17.17
N ASP A 225 -11.42 -11.49 -17.72
CA ASP A 225 -12.84 -11.75 -17.46
C ASP A 225 -13.29 -13.12 -18.01
N SER A 226 -14.10 -13.83 -17.23
CA SER A 226 -14.63 -15.16 -17.51
C SER A 226 -16.15 -15.17 -17.45
N SER A 227 -16.79 -15.71 -18.49
CA SER A 227 -18.23 -16.02 -18.53
C SER A 227 -18.52 -17.52 -18.38
N LYS A 228 -17.50 -18.33 -18.04
CA LYS A 228 -17.63 -19.75 -17.68
C LYS A 228 -18.08 -19.81 -16.21
N PRO A 229 -19.26 -20.38 -15.88
CA PRO A 229 -19.65 -20.54 -14.49
C PRO A 229 -18.59 -21.34 -13.72
N SER A 230 -18.25 -20.87 -12.53
CA SER A 230 -17.35 -21.55 -11.61
C SER A 230 -17.94 -22.89 -11.13
N LYS A 231 -17.15 -23.72 -10.46
CA LYS A 231 -17.58 -25.06 -10.00
C LYS A 231 -18.44 -24.97 -8.74
N ASP A 232 -19.63 -25.59 -8.76
CA ASP A 232 -20.55 -25.69 -7.62
C ASP A 232 -19.87 -26.27 -6.36
N GLY A 233 -20.30 -25.83 -5.18
CA GLY A 233 -19.88 -26.43 -3.90
C GLY A 233 -18.47 -26.05 -3.42
N LEU A 234 -17.86 -25.02 -4.01
CA LEU A 234 -16.54 -24.51 -3.61
C LEU A 234 -16.57 -23.39 -2.56
N LEU A 235 -17.76 -22.84 -2.25
CA LEU A 235 -17.97 -21.85 -1.20
C LEU A 235 -18.39 -22.52 0.13
N PRO A 236 -18.00 -21.95 1.30
CA PRO A 236 -18.15 -22.59 2.60
C PRO A 236 -19.61 -22.63 3.08
N ASN A 237 -20.02 -23.77 3.63
CA ASN A 237 -21.30 -23.91 4.33
C ASN A 237 -21.16 -23.52 5.80
N VAL A 238 -21.92 -22.50 6.22
CA VAL A 238 -21.94 -21.92 7.58
C VAL A 238 -22.26 -22.92 8.71
N PHE A 239 -22.82 -24.09 8.39
CA PHE A 239 -23.12 -25.15 9.35
C PHE A 239 -22.07 -26.29 9.38
N ALA A 240 -21.12 -26.34 8.45
CA ALA A 240 -20.16 -27.44 8.31
C ALA A 240 -19.16 -27.56 9.49
N PRO A 241 -18.54 -28.74 9.72
CA PRO A 241 -17.41 -28.92 10.63
C PRO A 241 -16.24 -27.97 10.33
N ALA A 242 -15.43 -27.62 11.35
CA ALA A 242 -14.24 -26.79 11.14
C ALA A 242 -13.21 -27.50 10.25
N ASP A 243 -12.96 -28.79 10.45
CA ASP A 243 -12.02 -29.56 9.64
C ASP A 243 -12.41 -29.61 8.15
N ASP A 244 -13.70 -29.79 7.84
CA ASP A 244 -14.22 -29.78 6.45
C ASP A 244 -14.01 -28.41 5.79
N LEU A 245 -14.20 -27.32 6.54
CA LEU A 245 -14.00 -25.96 6.07
C LEU A 245 -12.51 -25.62 5.93
N ILE A 246 -11.66 -26.04 6.87
CA ILE A 246 -10.21 -25.93 6.75
C ILE A 246 -9.74 -26.68 5.50
N ALA A 247 -10.14 -27.94 5.33
CA ALA A 247 -9.81 -28.74 4.15
C ALA A 247 -10.38 -28.16 2.84
N LEU A 248 -11.45 -27.34 2.89
CA LEU A 248 -11.94 -26.57 1.73
C LEU A 248 -10.98 -25.42 1.37
N PHE A 249 -10.46 -24.69 2.35
CA PHE A 249 -9.51 -23.58 2.13
C PHE A 249 -8.07 -24.05 1.86
N GLU A 250 -7.63 -25.17 2.42
CA GLU A 250 -6.29 -25.74 2.15
C GLU A 250 -6.14 -26.20 0.68
N ARG A 251 -7.24 -26.60 0.03
CA ARG A 251 -7.27 -26.84 -1.43
C ARG A 251 -7.23 -25.55 -2.27
N LYS A 252 -7.30 -24.38 -1.63
CA LYS A 252 -7.18 -23.03 -2.20
C LYS A 252 -5.89 -22.31 -1.78
N THR A 253 -4.90 -23.06 -1.30
CA THR A 253 -3.60 -22.57 -0.74
C THR A 253 -3.68 -21.74 0.54
N ILE A 254 -4.88 -21.57 1.12
CA ILE A 254 -5.12 -20.80 2.35
C ILE A 254 -5.07 -21.75 3.57
N ARG A 255 -4.17 -21.50 4.50
CA ARG A 255 -3.98 -22.29 5.73
C ARG A 255 -4.73 -21.68 6.94
N PRO A 256 -4.90 -22.42 8.05
CA PRO A 256 -5.69 -21.97 9.21
C PRO A 256 -5.37 -20.61 9.83
N HIS A 257 -4.12 -20.13 9.91
CA HIS A 257 -3.85 -18.75 10.34
C HIS A 257 -4.49 -17.74 9.37
N GLY A 258 -4.26 -17.94 8.07
CA GLY A 258 -4.80 -17.06 7.03
C GLY A 258 -6.31 -17.12 6.89
N LEU A 259 -6.90 -18.30 7.09
CA LEU A 259 -8.36 -18.45 7.20
C LEU A 259 -8.91 -17.71 8.43
N THR A 260 -8.21 -17.76 9.56
CA THR A 260 -8.60 -17.01 10.77
C THR A 260 -8.62 -15.51 10.47
N ALA A 261 -7.59 -14.98 9.81
CA ALA A 261 -7.54 -13.58 9.41
C ALA A 261 -8.69 -13.22 8.44
N LEU A 262 -8.93 -14.02 7.39
CA LEU A 262 -9.97 -13.77 6.39
C LEU A 262 -11.39 -13.80 7.00
N VAL A 263 -11.68 -14.72 7.93
CA VAL A 263 -12.97 -14.80 8.63
C VAL A 263 -13.23 -13.53 9.47
N GLY A 264 -12.17 -12.84 9.91
CA GLY A 264 -12.27 -11.52 10.56
C GLY A 264 -13.09 -10.48 9.79
N ALA A 265 -13.20 -10.59 8.46
CA ALA A 265 -14.06 -9.72 7.64
C ALA A 265 -15.52 -9.69 8.12
N HIS A 266 -15.96 -10.70 8.89
CA HIS A 266 -17.27 -10.72 9.53
C HIS A 266 -17.52 -9.54 10.50
N THR A 267 -16.51 -8.82 11.00
CA THR A 267 -16.75 -7.53 11.70
C THR A 267 -17.60 -6.57 10.85
N THR A 268 -17.39 -6.54 9.53
CA THR A 268 -18.22 -5.75 8.61
C THR A 268 -19.26 -6.63 7.90
N SER A 269 -20.03 -7.41 8.65
CA SER A 269 -21.10 -8.27 8.10
C SER A 269 -22.43 -8.17 8.85
N ALA A 270 -23.50 -8.59 8.17
CA ALA A 270 -24.84 -8.75 8.74
C ALA A 270 -25.62 -9.81 7.96
N GLN A 271 -26.17 -10.79 8.65
CA GLN A 271 -26.77 -11.97 8.03
C GLN A 271 -28.22 -11.72 7.60
N ARG A 272 -28.69 -12.37 6.52
CA ARG A 272 -30.06 -12.21 6.01
C ARG A 272 -30.83 -13.51 5.74
N PHE A 273 -30.11 -14.63 5.66
CA PHE A 273 -30.66 -15.90 5.14
C PHE A 273 -30.32 -17.13 5.99
N VAL A 274 -29.39 -17.02 6.96
CA VAL A 274 -29.02 -18.14 7.86
C VAL A 274 -30.09 -18.30 8.95
N ASP A 275 -30.59 -17.18 9.47
CA ASP A 275 -31.82 -17.12 10.25
C ASP A 275 -32.68 -15.96 9.76
N ARG A 276 -33.76 -16.27 9.04
CA ARG A 276 -34.65 -15.24 8.48
C ARG A 276 -35.47 -14.50 9.55
N SER A 277 -35.54 -15.00 10.79
CA SER A 277 -36.18 -14.30 11.92
C SER A 277 -35.27 -13.24 12.55
N ARG A 278 -33.95 -13.37 12.36
CA ARG A 278 -32.90 -12.45 12.84
C ARG A 278 -32.22 -11.68 11.69
N ALA A 279 -32.95 -11.43 10.60
CA ALA A 279 -32.38 -10.81 9.41
C ALA A 279 -31.91 -9.36 9.69
N LEU A 280 -30.72 -9.03 9.18
CA LEU A 280 -29.90 -7.84 9.45
C LEU A 280 -29.15 -7.82 10.79
N ASP A 281 -29.22 -8.88 11.61
CA ASP A 281 -28.37 -8.99 12.79
C ASP A 281 -26.88 -9.12 12.39
N PRO A 282 -26.00 -8.28 12.96
CA PRO A 282 -24.57 -8.26 12.67
C PRO A 282 -23.81 -9.38 13.37
N GLN A 283 -22.58 -9.64 12.91
CA GLN A 283 -21.71 -10.64 13.52
C GLN A 283 -20.87 -10.06 14.70
N ASP A 284 -20.90 -8.73 14.90
CA ASP A 284 -20.39 -8.03 16.10
C ASP A 284 -21.17 -6.73 16.41
N SER A 285 -20.71 -5.95 17.40
CA SER A 285 -21.32 -4.69 17.81
C SER A 285 -20.96 -3.44 16.99
N THR A 286 -20.15 -3.55 15.92
CA THR A 286 -19.69 -2.43 15.08
C THR A 286 -19.69 -2.73 13.56
N PRO A 287 -20.80 -3.20 12.95
CA PRO A 287 -20.88 -3.61 11.54
C PRO A 287 -20.58 -2.53 10.46
N GLY A 288 -20.19 -1.32 10.85
CA GLY A 288 -19.72 -0.26 9.96
C GLY A 288 -18.22 0.07 10.12
N VAL A 289 -17.48 -0.65 10.96
CA VAL A 289 -16.07 -0.42 11.30
C VAL A 289 -15.29 -1.71 11.05
N TRP A 290 -14.05 -1.61 10.58
CA TRP A 290 -13.17 -2.75 10.35
C TRP A 290 -12.35 -3.02 11.62
N ASP A 291 -13.00 -3.49 12.69
CA ASP A 291 -12.37 -3.67 14.00
C ASP A 291 -12.31 -5.14 14.48
N VAL A 292 -11.53 -5.40 15.53
CA VAL A 292 -11.30 -6.78 16.02
C VAL A 292 -12.34 -7.30 17.03
N LYS A 293 -13.44 -6.58 17.30
CA LYS A 293 -14.46 -7.02 18.26
C LYS A 293 -15.07 -8.37 17.90
N PHE A 294 -15.32 -8.62 16.61
CA PHE A 294 -15.82 -9.90 16.11
C PHE A 294 -15.15 -11.12 16.77
N TYR A 295 -13.82 -11.10 16.92
CA TYR A 295 -13.08 -12.19 17.53
C TYR A 295 -13.44 -12.39 19.02
N GLY A 296 -13.43 -11.31 19.81
CA GLY A 296 -13.75 -11.35 21.24
C GLY A 296 -15.24 -11.56 21.53
N GLU A 297 -16.12 -10.96 20.74
CA GLU A 297 -17.57 -11.09 20.87
C GLU A 297 -18.05 -12.48 20.44
N THR A 298 -17.42 -13.13 19.45
CA THR A 298 -17.66 -14.54 19.12
C THR A 298 -17.34 -15.47 20.30
N LEU A 299 -16.23 -15.24 21.00
CA LEU A 299 -15.85 -16.00 22.20
C LEU A 299 -16.76 -15.72 23.42
N ASN A 300 -17.25 -14.48 23.58
CA ASN A 300 -17.99 -14.06 24.78
C ASN A 300 -19.43 -14.65 24.83
N PRO A 301 -19.78 -15.54 25.79
CA PRO A 301 -21.14 -16.09 25.89
C PRO A 301 -22.18 -15.05 26.32
N ASN A 302 -21.75 -13.90 26.86
CA ASN A 302 -22.59 -12.78 27.29
C ASN A 302 -22.57 -11.61 26.28
N ALA A 303 -22.22 -11.86 25.02
CA ALA A 303 -22.31 -10.86 23.97
C ALA A 303 -23.76 -10.37 23.78
N PRO A 304 -23.99 -9.07 23.45
CA PRO A 304 -25.33 -8.53 23.18
C PRO A 304 -26.19 -9.41 22.26
N ALA A 305 -27.45 -9.63 22.65
CA ALA A 305 -28.32 -10.64 22.02
C ALA A 305 -28.63 -10.41 20.52
N PHE A 306 -28.45 -9.18 20.01
CA PHE A 306 -28.58 -8.87 18.58
C PHE A 306 -27.38 -9.34 17.75
N ILE A 307 -26.27 -9.72 18.36
CA ILE A 307 -25.12 -10.30 17.65
C ILE A 307 -25.50 -11.72 17.22
N PHE A 308 -25.39 -12.01 15.93
CA PHE A 308 -25.62 -13.31 15.36
C PHE A 308 -24.28 -13.99 15.09
N LYS A 309 -23.93 -14.98 15.90
CA LYS A 309 -22.73 -15.79 15.71
C LYS A 309 -23.01 -16.92 14.74
N PHE A 310 -22.25 -17.02 13.65
CA PHE A 310 -22.38 -18.15 12.76
C PHE A 310 -21.84 -19.45 13.42
N PRO A 311 -22.46 -20.62 13.18
CA PRO A 311 -21.96 -21.89 13.69
C PRO A 311 -20.55 -22.26 13.19
N SER A 312 -20.12 -21.77 12.02
CA SER A 312 -18.74 -21.84 11.54
C SER A 312 -17.77 -21.13 12.49
N ASP A 313 -18.09 -19.89 12.85
CA ASP A 313 -17.19 -18.96 13.54
C ASP A 313 -16.96 -19.40 14.98
N ILE A 314 -18.02 -19.92 15.63
CA ILE A 314 -17.92 -20.55 16.95
C ILE A 314 -16.94 -21.74 16.91
N LYS A 315 -17.00 -22.58 15.87
CA LYS A 315 -16.09 -23.74 15.72
C LYS A 315 -14.66 -23.28 15.44
N PHE A 316 -14.46 -22.33 14.53
CA PHE A 316 -13.13 -21.76 14.22
C PHE A 316 -12.48 -21.12 15.47
N SER A 317 -13.23 -20.33 16.24
CA SER A 317 -12.75 -19.66 17.46
C SER A 317 -12.28 -20.61 18.57
N THR A 318 -12.63 -21.90 18.47
CA THR A 318 -12.26 -22.95 19.42
C THR A 318 -11.48 -24.11 18.78
N HIS A 319 -11.13 -24.01 17.49
CA HIS A 319 -10.45 -25.09 16.77
C HIS A 319 -8.93 -25.09 17.06
N PRO A 320 -8.28 -26.25 17.34
CA PRO A 320 -6.88 -26.29 17.74
C PRO A 320 -5.86 -25.68 16.75
N ARG A 321 -6.20 -25.58 15.46
CA ARG A 321 -5.35 -24.96 14.42
C ARG A 321 -5.60 -23.45 14.21
N MET A 322 -6.52 -22.84 14.98
CA MET A 322 -7.01 -21.46 14.75
C MET A 322 -7.21 -20.65 16.04
N ALA A 323 -7.50 -21.31 17.17
CA ALA A 323 -7.95 -20.66 18.39
C ALA A 323 -6.89 -19.77 19.06
N ASP A 324 -5.60 -19.99 18.82
CA ASP A 324 -4.53 -19.13 19.34
C ASP A 324 -4.39 -17.85 18.52
N GLU A 325 -4.44 -17.94 17.19
CA GLU A 325 -4.45 -16.78 16.28
C GLU A 325 -5.72 -15.93 16.48
N TRP A 326 -6.87 -16.58 16.67
CA TRP A 326 -8.13 -15.94 17.06
C TRP A 326 -8.01 -15.16 18.38
N GLN A 327 -7.29 -15.71 19.37
CA GLN A 327 -7.01 -15.04 20.65
C GLN A 327 -6.02 -13.89 20.50
N LYS A 328 -5.04 -13.96 19.58
CA LYS A 328 -4.13 -12.85 19.27
C LYS A 328 -4.89 -11.67 18.66
N PHE A 329 -5.80 -11.92 17.71
CA PHE A 329 -6.64 -10.86 17.12
C PHE A 329 -7.67 -10.30 18.11
N ALA A 330 -8.27 -11.11 18.98
CA ALA A 330 -9.09 -10.63 20.10
C ALA A 330 -8.31 -9.87 21.19
N GLY A 331 -6.97 -9.92 21.16
CA GLY A 331 -6.07 -9.39 22.18
C GLY A 331 -5.68 -7.92 22.00
N ARG A 332 -4.97 -7.37 22.99
CA ARG A 332 -4.37 -6.03 22.89
C ARG A 332 -3.32 -6.02 21.78
N GLY A 333 -3.47 -5.09 20.82
CA GLY A 333 -2.61 -5.01 19.63
C GLY A 333 -3.12 -5.84 18.44
N GLY A 334 -4.23 -6.58 18.62
CA GLY A 334 -4.80 -7.45 17.59
C GLY A 334 -5.19 -6.73 16.29
N GLN A 335 -5.50 -5.43 16.33
CA GLN A 335 -5.88 -4.66 15.13
C GLN A 335 -4.75 -4.58 14.09
N ASP A 336 -3.54 -4.17 14.48
CA ASP A 336 -2.43 -4.02 13.52
C ASP A 336 -1.95 -5.38 13.01
N HIS A 337 -1.98 -6.39 13.88
CA HIS A 337 -1.67 -7.78 13.54
C HIS A 337 -2.68 -8.34 12.51
N TRP A 338 -3.98 -8.19 12.79
CA TRP A 338 -5.05 -8.63 11.90
C TRP A 338 -5.08 -7.85 10.58
N ASN A 339 -4.87 -6.53 10.60
CA ASN A 339 -4.84 -5.70 9.40
C ASN A 339 -3.74 -6.14 8.42
N ASP A 340 -2.58 -6.54 8.94
CA ASP A 340 -1.45 -6.99 8.12
C ASP A 340 -1.66 -8.40 7.55
N ASP A 341 -2.08 -9.35 8.39
CA ASP A 341 -2.34 -10.73 7.96
C ASP A 341 -3.62 -10.84 7.10
N PHE A 342 -4.64 -10.00 7.30
CA PHE A 342 -5.76 -9.87 6.37
C PHE A 342 -5.32 -9.31 5.02
N ALA A 343 -4.49 -8.26 4.99
CA ALA A 343 -4.00 -7.71 3.72
C ALA A 343 -3.20 -8.75 2.92
N LYS A 344 -2.31 -9.51 3.61
CA LYS A 344 -1.54 -10.62 3.02
C LYS A 344 -2.44 -11.68 2.38
N GLU A 345 -3.44 -12.15 3.12
CA GLU A 345 -4.27 -13.28 2.68
C GLU A 345 -5.43 -12.87 1.79
N TYR A 346 -5.88 -11.60 1.84
CA TYR A 346 -6.78 -11.05 0.84
C TYR A 346 -6.07 -10.90 -0.52
N ILE A 347 -4.77 -10.56 -0.54
CA ILE A 347 -3.99 -10.58 -1.79
C ILE A 347 -3.95 -12.00 -2.36
N ARG A 348 -3.65 -13.04 -1.55
CA ARG A 348 -3.77 -14.45 -1.97
C ARG A 348 -5.15 -14.78 -2.51
N LEU A 349 -6.20 -14.45 -1.76
CA LEU A 349 -7.60 -14.70 -2.15
C LEU A 349 -7.92 -14.05 -3.50
N SER A 350 -7.64 -12.76 -3.66
CA SER A 350 -7.93 -11.98 -4.88
C SER A 350 -7.15 -12.43 -6.14
N LEU A 351 -6.25 -13.41 -5.99
CA LEU A 351 -5.40 -13.98 -7.05
C LEU A 351 -5.68 -15.49 -7.29
N LEU A 352 -6.59 -16.11 -6.55
CA LEU A 352 -7.02 -17.48 -6.84
C LEU A 352 -7.66 -17.55 -8.23
N GLY A 353 -7.24 -18.51 -9.06
CA GLY A 353 -7.69 -18.64 -10.44
C GLY A 353 -7.13 -17.59 -11.42
N VAL A 354 -6.26 -16.68 -10.96
CA VAL A 354 -5.58 -15.71 -11.85
C VAL A 354 -4.33 -16.36 -12.44
N PHE A 355 -4.32 -16.61 -13.74
CA PHE A 355 -3.21 -17.26 -14.46
C PHE A 355 -2.29 -16.27 -15.20
N ASN A 356 -2.40 -14.98 -14.89
CA ASN A 356 -1.64 -13.89 -15.52
C ASN A 356 -1.08 -12.87 -14.52
N ILE A 357 -0.68 -13.35 -13.34
CA ILE A 357 -0.18 -12.58 -12.19
C ILE A 357 1.09 -11.80 -12.56
N ASN A 358 1.99 -12.36 -13.38
CA ASN A 358 3.16 -11.61 -13.86
C ASN A 358 2.79 -10.44 -14.78
N GLN A 359 1.59 -10.39 -15.37
CA GLN A 359 1.16 -9.34 -16.29
C GLN A 359 0.18 -8.34 -15.67
N LEU A 360 -0.16 -8.49 -14.39
CA LEU A 360 -0.97 -7.51 -13.66
C LEU A 360 -0.22 -6.18 -13.47
N THR A 361 -0.96 -5.12 -13.15
CA THR A 361 -0.42 -3.81 -12.79
C THR A 361 -0.84 -3.48 -11.35
N GLU A 362 0.12 -3.18 -10.48
CA GLU A 362 -0.18 -2.56 -9.18
C GLU A 362 -0.49 -1.07 -9.39
N PHE A 363 -1.43 -0.52 -8.62
CA PHE A 363 -1.48 0.94 -8.45
C PHE A 363 -0.30 1.39 -7.60
N TRP A 364 0.78 1.82 -8.26
CA TRP A 364 1.21 3.23 -8.24
C TRP A 364 2.43 3.47 -9.15
N GLU A 365 2.78 4.76 -9.35
CA GLU A 365 3.78 5.21 -10.31
C GLU A 365 5.19 4.71 -9.98
N LYS A 366 5.84 4.05 -10.96
CA LYS A 366 7.29 3.89 -10.93
C LYS A 366 7.97 5.21 -11.29
N ILE A 367 9.19 5.40 -10.80
CA ILE A 367 10.09 6.43 -11.34
C ILE A 367 10.30 6.27 -12.85
N ASP A 368 10.32 5.02 -13.34
CA ASP A 368 10.32 4.64 -14.76
C ASP A 368 9.20 5.35 -15.56
N SER A 369 8.02 5.57 -14.96
CA SER A 369 6.89 6.25 -15.60
C SER A 369 7.13 7.74 -15.80
N HIS A 370 7.75 8.42 -14.83
CA HIS A 370 8.19 9.80 -15.00
C HIS A 370 9.33 9.90 -16.03
N ILE A 371 10.31 8.98 -15.96
CA ILE A 371 11.43 8.89 -16.91
C ILE A 371 10.93 8.58 -18.34
N ALA A 372 9.82 7.84 -18.49
CA ALA A 372 9.14 7.63 -19.78
C ALA A 372 8.38 8.88 -20.23
N PHE A 373 7.76 9.63 -19.30
CA PHE A 373 7.08 10.89 -19.61
C PHE A 373 8.05 11.96 -20.14
N THR A 374 9.23 12.15 -19.53
CA THR A 374 10.23 13.13 -20.02
C THR A 374 10.76 12.82 -21.43
N LYS A 375 10.65 11.56 -21.87
CA LYS A 375 11.03 11.07 -23.20
C LYS A 375 9.87 11.08 -24.21
N ASN A 376 8.68 11.55 -23.82
CA ASN A 376 7.46 11.56 -24.63
C ASN A 376 7.16 12.94 -25.23
N GLU A 377 6.51 13.00 -26.40
CA GLU A 377 6.08 14.26 -27.03
C GLU A 377 5.17 15.11 -26.13
N GLY A 378 4.38 14.46 -25.25
CA GLY A 378 3.56 15.11 -24.24
C GLY A 378 4.33 15.88 -23.15
N TYR A 379 5.65 15.77 -23.10
CA TYR A 379 6.52 16.59 -22.25
C TYR A 379 6.69 18.01 -22.79
N ALA A 380 6.56 18.24 -24.10
CA ALA A 380 6.81 19.55 -24.71
C ALA A 380 5.84 20.66 -24.20
N PRO A 381 4.52 20.42 -24.04
CA PRO A 381 3.61 21.41 -23.43
C PRO A 381 3.95 21.72 -21.96
N PHE A 382 4.30 20.70 -21.16
CA PHE A 382 4.76 20.87 -19.77
C PHE A 382 6.04 21.72 -19.73
N LYS A 383 7.01 21.38 -20.58
CA LYS A 383 8.28 22.11 -20.73
C LYS A 383 8.09 23.55 -21.21
N SER A 384 7.05 23.82 -21.99
CA SER A 384 6.65 25.18 -22.39
C SER A 384 6.11 25.98 -21.21
N ALA A 385 5.27 25.39 -20.36
CA ALA A 385 4.74 26.05 -19.15
C ALA A 385 5.84 26.33 -18.11
N VAL A 386 6.80 25.40 -17.93
CA VAL A 386 8.02 25.66 -17.14
C VAL A 386 8.82 26.82 -17.74
N GLY A 387 8.82 26.95 -19.07
CA GLY A 387 9.44 28.07 -19.80
C GLY A 387 8.74 29.43 -19.68
N GLU A 388 7.58 29.51 -19.03
CA GLU A 388 6.98 30.79 -18.63
C GLU A 388 7.56 31.32 -17.30
N VAL A 389 8.28 30.47 -16.56
CA VAL A 389 8.87 30.76 -15.24
C VAL A 389 10.41 30.79 -15.29
N PHE A 390 11.03 29.97 -16.13
CA PHE A 390 12.49 29.85 -16.27
C PHE A 390 12.92 30.06 -17.72
N ASP A 391 14.08 30.71 -17.94
CA ASP A 391 14.65 30.84 -19.28
C ASP A 391 15.27 29.51 -19.75
N MET A 392 14.44 28.69 -20.38
CA MET A 392 14.79 27.37 -20.91
C MET A 392 15.86 27.41 -22.03
N GLN A 393 16.20 28.59 -22.57
CA GLN A 393 17.21 28.76 -23.62
C GLN A 393 18.54 29.26 -23.07
N ALA A 394 18.53 30.13 -22.05
CA ALA A 394 19.74 30.58 -21.36
C ALA A 394 20.24 29.57 -20.31
N SER A 395 19.33 28.97 -19.53
CA SER A 395 19.64 28.03 -18.44
C SER A 395 18.51 27.00 -18.25
N PRO A 396 18.49 25.88 -19.01
CA PRO A 396 17.49 24.84 -18.81
C PRO A 396 17.60 24.23 -17.39
N PRO A 397 16.48 24.03 -16.68
CA PRO A 397 16.49 23.53 -15.31
C PRO A 397 16.97 22.06 -15.26
N LEU A 398 17.90 21.80 -14.34
CA LEU A 398 18.34 20.47 -13.99
C LEU A 398 17.27 19.78 -13.13
N ILE A 399 16.65 18.73 -13.68
CA ILE A 399 15.72 17.86 -12.96
C ILE A 399 16.48 16.63 -12.48
N MET A 400 16.29 16.28 -11.20
CA MET A 400 17.00 15.20 -10.50
C MET A 400 16.06 14.51 -9.51
N HIS A 401 16.01 13.17 -9.54
CA HIS A 401 15.13 12.38 -8.70
C HIS A 401 15.91 11.79 -7.51
N THR A 402 15.47 12.10 -6.29
CA THR A 402 16.23 11.78 -5.07
C THR A 402 15.38 11.05 -4.05
N ARG A 403 15.89 9.93 -3.53
CA ARG A 403 15.26 9.16 -2.44
C ARG A 403 15.76 9.71 -1.09
N PHE A 404 15.05 10.69 -0.56
CA PHE A 404 15.34 11.34 0.72
C PHE A 404 14.92 10.52 1.95
N SER A 405 15.71 10.61 3.01
CA SER A 405 15.49 10.03 4.33
C SER A 405 15.91 11.03 5.44
N PRO A 406 15.14 11.19 6.52
CA PRO A 406 13.78 10.70 6.72
C PRO A 406 12.78 11.50 5.85
N THR A 407 12.02 10.81 4.99
CA THR A 407 11.06 11.44 4.06
C THR A 407 9.98 12.28 4.75
N SER A 408 9.70 12.03 6.03
CA SER A 408 8.77 12.82 6.85
C SER A 408 9.21 14.26 7.04
N ASN A 409 10.51 14.51 7.14
CA ASN A 409 11.05 15.80 7.54
C ASN A 409 11.40 16.67 6.32
N LEU A 410 11.54 16.05 5.13
CA LEU A 410 11.78 16.73 3.85
C LEU A 410 10.73 17.81 3.55
N VAL A 411 9.44 17.53 3.79
CA VAL A 411 8.36 18.49 3.49
C VAL A 411 8.51 19.72 4.38
N THR A 412 8.74 19.53 5.69
CA THR A 412 8.99 20.62 6.63
C THR A 412 10.29 21.36 6.35
N ALA A 413 11.29 20.70 5.74
CA ALA A 413 12.52 21.33 5.26
C ALA A 413 12.28 22.27 4.06
N LEU A 414 11.44 21.84 3.11
CA LEU A 414 11.10 22.57 1.87
C LEU A 414 10.04 23.67 2.08
N GLU A 415 9.18 23.53 3.09
CA GLU A 415 8.19 24.55 3.48
C GLU A 415 8.74 25.60 4.46
N ALA A 416 9.99 25.44 4.92
CA ALA A 416 10.63 26.37 5.83
C ALA A 416 10.88 27.76 5.16
N PRO A 417 10.79 28.88 5.91
CA PRO A 417 11.08 30.22 5.38
C PRO A 417 12.48 30.40 4.78
N VAL A 418 13.44 29.58 5.20
CA VAL A 418 14.79 29.48 4.63
C VAL A 418 15.12 28.00 4.45
N THR A 419 15.50 27.59 3.25
CA THR A 419 15.93 26.21 2.96
C THR A 419 17.35 26.21 2.39
N GLU A 420 18.25 25.46 3.00
CA GLU A 420 19.52 25.07 2.39
C GLU A 420 19.33 23.76 1.61
N ILE A 421 19.90 23.70 0.41
CA ILE A 421 20.00 22.46 -0.37
C ILE A 421 21.49 22.24 -0.66
N ALA A 422 22.03 21.17 -0.07
CA ALA A 422 23.41 20.75 -0.24
C ALA A 422 23.50 19.65 -1.31
N PHE A 423 24.49 19.75 -2.19
CA PHE A 423 24.72 18.82 -3.29
C PHE A 423 26.08 18.14 -3.11
N PHE A 424 26.09 16.81 -3.12
CA PHE A 424 27.29 15.99 -2.97
C PHE A 424 27.44 15.05 -4.17
N SER A 425 28.69 14.85 -4.57
CA SER A 425 29.08 14.00 -5.68
C SER A 425 29.96 12.84 -5.22
N LEU A 426 29.83 11.72 -5.93
CA LEU A 426 30.71 10.56 -5.80
C LEU A 426 31.31 10.19 -7.17
N PRO A 427 32.41 9.42 -7.19
CA PRO A 427 32.89 8.74 -8.39
C PRO A 427 31.80 7.86 -9.00
N THR A 428 31.68 7.85 -10.33
CA THR A 428 30.72 6.98 -11.06
C THR A 428 31.01 5.48 -10.91
N THR A 429 32.13 5.12 -10.29
CA THR A 429 32.52 3.75 -9.93
C THR A 429 32.17 3.37 -8.48
N ALA A 430 31.49 4.23 -7.72
CA ALA A 430 31.13 3.96 -6.32
C ALA A 430 30.01 2.90 -6.23
N GLY A 431 30.32 1.77 -5.59
CA GLY A 431 29.39 0.66 -5.38
C GLY A 431 28.38 0.92 -4.27
N GLU A 432 27.47 -0.04 -4.07
CA GLU A 432 26.47 -0.03 -3.00
C GLU A 432 27.11 -0.06 -1.61
N ASP A 433 28.26 -0.73 -1.48
CA ASP A 433 29.13 -0.74 -0.30
C ASP A 433 29.62 0.67 0.10
N VAL A 434 30.01 1.48 -0.89
CA VAL A 434 30.42 2.88 -0.68
C VAL A 434 29.22 3.74 -0.26
N ARG A 435 28.03 3.48 -0.82
CA ARG A 435 26.79 4.20 -0.44
C ARG A 435 26.40 3.91 1.01
N THR A 436 26.35 2.63 1.41
CA THR A 436 26.09 2.24 2.81
C THR A 436 27.12 2.85 3.75
N ALA A 437 28.41 2.83 3.39
CA ALA A 437 29.46 3.40 4.24
C ALA A 437 29.35 4.94 4.38
N VAL A 438 28.78 5.65 3.40
CA VAL A 438 28.43 7.07 3.50
C VAL A 438 27.18 7.29 4.35
N ASP A 439 26.11 6.49 4.16
CA ASP A 439 24.89 6.55 4.99
C ASP A 439 25.19 6.33 6.47
N ASP A 440 26.00 5.32 6.82
CA ASP A 440 26.45 5.04 8.19
C ASP A 440 27.26 6.21 8.79
N THR A 441 28.01 6.95 7.96
CA THR A 441 28.86 8.07 8.41
C THR A 441 28.05 9.36 8.57
N LEU A 442 27.02 9.57 7.74
CA LEU A 442 26.25 10.82 7.68
C LEU A 442 24.86 10.75 8.34
N GLY A 443 24.36 9.57 8.68
CA GLY A 443 23.12 9.39 9.44
C GLY A 443 22.99 10.28 10.70
N PRO A 444 24.05 10.47 11.51
CA PRO A 444 24.01 11.37 12.68
C PRO A 444 23.99 12.87 12.38
N VAL A 445 24.02 13.29 11.10
CA VAL A 445 24.07 14.70 10.70
C VAL A 445 22.68 15.35 10.75
N THR A 446 21.65 14.69 10.23
CA THR A 446 20.25 15.18 10.26
C THR A 446 19.78 15.39 11.71
N GLU A 447 20.01 14.41 12.58
CA GLU A 447 19.71 14.51 14.01
C GLU A 447 20.39 15.73 14.65
N ALA A 448 21.67 15.98 14.36
CA ALA A 448 22.40 17.12 14.92
C ALA A 448 21.91 18.48 14.36
N VAL A 449 21.54 18.53 13.08
CA VAL A 449 21.00 19.73 12.43
C VAL A 449 19.61 20.09 12.97
N GLU A 450 18.78 19.10 13.30
CA GLU A 450 17.48 19.32 13.96
C GLU A 450 17.63 19.65 15.45
N THR A 451 18.36 18.83 16.22
CA THR A 451 18.42 18.94 17.69
C THR A 451 19.30 20.10 18.20
N ILE A 452 20.38 20.43 17.50
CA ILE A 452 21.34 21.47 17.90
C ILE A 452 21.30 22.65 16.93
N GLY A 453 21.17 22.38 15.63
CA GLY A 453 21.00 23.42 14.60
C GLY A 453 19.60 24.04 14.55
N LYS A 454 18.61 23.46 15.27
CA LYS A 454 17.20 23.90 15.30
C LYS A 454 16.52 23.97 13.92
N SER A 455 16.95 23.12 13.00
CA SER A 455 16.26 22.95 11.73
C SER A 455 14.82 22.49 11.99
N LEU A 456 13.87 23.09 11.26
CA LEU A 456 12.44 22.74 11.31
C LEU A 456 12.18 21.34 10.72
N GLY A 457 13.08 20.89 9.85
CA GLY A 457 13.15 19.54 9.32
C GLY A 457 14.38 19.39 8.41
N SER A 458 14.95 18.19 8.38
CA SER A 458 16.10 17.83 7.57
C SER A 458 15.93 16.48 6.88
N ALA A 459 16.48 16.33 5.68
CA ALA A 459 16.55 15.03 5.02
C ALA A 459 17.77 14.95 4.10
N MET A 460 18.36 13.77 3.96
CA MET A 460 19.46 13.48 3.03
C MET A 460 19.12 12.26 2.17
N GLY A 461 19.65 12.14 0.96
CA GLY A 461 19.19 11.08 0.06
C GLY A 461 19.96 10.90 -1.24
N TRP A 462 19.87 9.68 -1.79
CA TRP A 462 20.55 9.28 -3.01
C TRP A 462 19.77 9.61 -4.28
N LEU A 463 20.47 10.02 -5.33
CA LEU A 463 19.93 10.13 -6.68
C LEU A 463 19.54 8.74 -7.21
N VAL A 464 18.41 8.66 -7.92
CA VAL A 464 17.88 7.41 -8.52
C VAL A 464 17.89 7.40 -10.05
N ASP A 465 18.45 8.44 -10.70
CA ASP A 465 18.62 8.51 -12.15
C ASP A 465 19.88 7.74 -12.61
N ASP A 466 19.79 7.02 -13.73
CA ASP A 466 20.88 6.20 -14.30
C ASP A 466 22.08 7.01 -14.83
N ALA A 467 21.99 8.34 -14.90
CA ALA A 467 22.96 9.21 -15.56
C ALA A 467 23.24 10.49 -14.77
N PRO A 468 24.50 10.99 -14.75
CA PRO A 468 24.84 12.24 -14.08
C PRO A 468 24.24 13.47 -14.79
N PRO A 469 24.08 14.59 -14.07
CA PRO A 469 23.70 15.89 -14.64
C PRO A 469 24.53 16.30 -15.88
N PRO A 470 23.88 16.84 -16.94
CA PRO A 470 24.60 17.40 -18.07
C PRO A 470 25.50 18.56 -17.65
N GLY A 471 26.81 18.48 -17.97
CA GLY A 471 27.80 19.52 -17.68
C GLY A 471 28.84 19.13 -16.62
N ASN A 472 28.62 18.06 -15.85
CA ASN A 472 29.59 17.58 -14.87
C ASN A 472 30.92 17.14 -15.51
N LYS A 473 32.02 17.29 -14.74
CA LYS A 473 33.36 16.84 -15.13
C LYS A 473 33.43 15.31 -15.16
N ALA A 474 34.23 14.77 -16.09
CA ALA A 474 34.44 13.33 -16.20
C ALA A 474 35.13 12.77 -14.94
N GLY A 475 34.32 12.17 -14.06
CA GLY A 475 34.75 11.62 -12.77
C GLY A 475 33.77 11.91 -11.64
N ASP A 476 33.06 13.04 -11.67
CA ASP A 476 32.20 13.50 -10.57
C ASP A 476 30.71 13.44 -10.95
N SER A 477 29.95 12.51 -10.37
CA SER A 477 28.48 12.46 -10.51
C SER A 477 27.80 13.00 -9.25
N ILE A 478 26.89 13.99 -9.38
CA ILE A 478 25.99 14.31 -8.25
C ILE A 478 25.21 13.05 -7.93
N ALA A 479 25.30 12.59 -6.69
CA ALA A 479 24.81 11.29 -6.26
C ALA A 479 23.99 11.36 -4.98
N PHE A 480 24.16 12.42 -4.18
CA PHE A 480 23.59 12.52 -2.85
C PHE A 480 23.25 13.99 -2.53
N HIS A 481 22.08 14.24 -1.95
CA HIS A 481 21.61 15.59 -1.59
C HIS A 481 21.31 15.67 -0.10
N GLY A 482 21.40 16.88 0.47
CA GLY A 482 20.83 17.24 1.76
C GLY A 482 19.87 18.43 1.61
N VAL A 483 18.80 18.46 2.39
CA VAL A 483 17.83 19.57 2.46
C VAL A 483 17.58 19.90 3.93
N PHE A 484 17.75 21.17 4.30
CA PHE A 484 17.71 21.63 5.69
C PHE A 484 16.89 22.92 5.79
N GLY A 485 15.76 22.87 6.50
CA GLY A 485 14.85 24.02 6.64
C GLY A 485 15.04 24.75 7.96
N TYR A 486 15.05 26.09 7.94
CA TYR A 486 15.23 26.96 9.11
C TYR A 486 14.17 28.06 9.15
N ALA A 487 13.85 28.54 10.35
CA ALA A 487 12.86 29.61 10.54
C ALA A 487 13.39 30.98 10.07
N THR A 488 14.69 31.23 10.18
CA THR A 488 15.37 32.46 9.76
C THR A 488 16.76 32.16 9.16
N ILE A 489 17.38 33.17 8.52
CA ILE A 489 18.77 33.08 8.06
C ILE A 489 19.71 33.07 9.27
N GLU A 490 19.34 33.80 10.31
CA GLU A 490 20.06 33.95 11.57
C GLU A 490 20.17 32.60 12.31
N ASP A 491 19.10 31.80 12.40
CA ASP A 491 19.14 30.46 13.00
C ASP A 491 20.17 29.55 12.31
N HIS A 492 20.14 29.51 10.97
CA HIS A 492 21.13 28.77 10.19
C HIS A 492 22.56 29.31 10.44
N MET A 493 22.75 30.63 10.42
CA MET A 493 24.07 31.24 10.59
C MET A 493 24.61 31.13 12.03
N GLU A 494 23.77 30.95 13.06
CA GLU A 494 24.22 30.57 14.41
C GLU A 494 24.59 29.08 14.49
N TRP A 495 23.81 28.18 13.86
CA TRP A 495 24.16 26.75 13.79
C TRP A 495 25.59 26.53 13.26
N ARG A 496 25.97 27.23 12.19
CA ARG A 496 27.31 27.13 11.57
C ARG A 496 28.47 27.57 12.48
N LYS A 497 28.20 28.26 13.59
CA LYS A 497 29.20 28.69 14.58
C LYS A 497 29.38 27.68 15.72
N THR A 498 28.55 26.64 15.80
CA THR A 498 28.61 25.66 16.90
C THR A 498 29.83 24.72 16.75
N PRO A 499 30.40 24.23 17.86
CA PRO A 499 31.42 23.18 17.81
C PRO A 499 30.96 21.92 17.08
N ARG A 500 29.68 21.55 17.23
CA ARG A 500 29.11 20.35 16.58
C ARG A 500 29.03 20.50 15.05
N HIS A 501 28.75 21.68 14.52
CA HIS A 501 28.85 21.94 13.09
C HIS A 501 30.30 21.77 12.58
N ALA A 502 31.31 22.20 13.35
CA ALA A 502 32.71 21.99 12.99
C ALA A 502 33.13 20.50 13.02
N GLU A 503 32.59 19.71 13.96
CA GLU A 503 32.74 18.24 13.96
C GLU A 503 32.13 17.60 12.70
N ILE A 504 30.95 18.06 12.28
CA ILE A 504 30.27 17.56 11.07
C ILE A 504 31.04 17.92 9.80
N VAL A 505 31.56 19.15 9.68
CA VAL A 505 32.44 19.54 8.56
C VAL A 505 33.65 18.62 8.48
N LYS A 506 34.30 18.31 9.62
CA LYS A 506 35.42 17.37 9.67
C LYS A 506 35.05 15.93 9.29
N LEU A 507 33.83 15.47 9.63
CA LEU A 507 33.32 14.16 9.18
C LEU A 507 33.06 14.13 7.67
N MET A 508 32.65 15.26 7.07
CA MET A 508 32.55 15.38 5.60
C MET A 508 33.94 15.36 4.93
N GLU A 509 34.93 16.08 5.48
CA GLU A 509 36.33 16.06 5.00
C GLU A 509 36.96 14.65 5.08
N GLU A 510 36.68 13.89 6.14
CA GLU A 510 37.10 12.49 6.29
C GLU A 510 36.36 11.56 5.30
N SER A 511 35.09 11.85 5.01
CA SER A 511 34.30 11.14 4.00
C SER A 511 34.80 11.42 2.57
N GLU A 512 35.25 12.64 2.27
CA GLU A 512 35.90 12.98 1.00
C GLU A 512 37.16 12.13 0.81
N GLN A 513 38.05 12.13 1.81
CA GLN A 513 39.33 11.42 1.73
C GLN A 513 39.17 9.90 1.66
N LYS A 514 38.13 9.35 2.29
CA LYS A 514 37.91 7.90 2.39
C LYS A 514 37.05 7.31 1.27
N TYR A 515 36.05 8.06 0.79
CA TYR A 515 35.04 7.56 -0.16
C TYR A 515 34.96 8.37 -1.47
N GLY A 516 35.66 9.51 -1.57
CA GLY A 516 35.56 10.43 -2.71
C GLY A 516 34.33 11.33 -2.69
N LEU A 517 33.65 11.46 -1.55
CA LEU A 517 32.46 12.30 -1.39
C LEU A 517 32.82 13.79 -1.41
N ARG A 518 32.42 14.51 -2.47
CA ARG A 518 32.72 15.94 -2.64
C ARG A 518 31.47 16.79 -2.57
N GLY A 519 31.48 17.87 -1.78
CA GLY A 519 30.52 18.96 -1.95
C GLY A 519 30.74 19.64 -3.30
N THR A 520 29.67 19.94 -4.05
CA THR A 520 29.81 20.68 -5.31
C THR A 520 29.83 22.19 -5.04
N ASP A 521 30.90 22.87 -5.44
CA ASP A 521 30.95 24.35 -5.42
C ASP A 521 29.74 24.94 -6.14
N SER A 522 28.94 25.75 -5.44
CA SER A 522 27.68 26.29 -5.94
C SER A 522 27.87 27.51 -6.88
N SER A 523 28.80 27.40 -7.84
CA SER A 523 29.29 28.53 -8.67
C SER A 523 29.60 28.14 -10.12
N THR A 524 28.64 27.50 -10.78
CA THR A 524 28.55 27.40 -12.26
C THR A 524 27.13 27.69 -12.72
#